data_AF-A0A3N5XIV2-F1
#
_entry.id   AF-A0A3N5XIV2-F1
#
_cell.length_a   1.000
_cell.length_b   1.000
_cell.length_c   1.000
_cell.angle_alpha   90.00
_cell.angle_beta   90.00
_cell.angle_gamma   90.00
#
_symmetry.space_group_name_H-M   'P 1'
#
loop_
_entity.id
_entity.type
_entity.pdbx_description
1 polymer ?
#
loop_
_entity_poly.entity_id
_entity_poly.type
_entity_poly.pdbx_seq_one_letter_code
_entity_poly.pdbx_strand_id
1 'polypeptide(L)'
;MTAALSRLAEPAADAAIAAAAKTLQLPTIRAQAGQLAAAAAKQRLSHKAFLAEVLTAECDEREARRRIRLVHEAKFPRTKRLADFDHSRIPDLTPATLGHLASGAWIDKGEPLVLLGDSRTK
;
A
#
# COMPACT_ATOMS: atom_id res chain seq x y z
N MET A 1 20.65 -6.16 26.77
CA MET A 1 19.54 -6.03 27.73
C MET A 1 18.42 -6.98 27.30
N THR A 2 18.25 -8.10 27.97
CA THR A 2 17.13 -9.02 27.71
C THR A 2 15.89 -8.42 28.39
N ALA A 3 14.95 -7.89 27.62
CA ALA A 3 13.71 -7.38 28.17
C ALA A 3 12.92 -8.56 28.78
N ALA A 4 12.63 -8.50 30.08
CA ALA A 4 11.76 -9.48 30.72
C ALA A 4 10.35 -9.29 30.17
N LEU A 5 9.76 -10.35 29.60
CA LEU A 5 8.36 -10.34 29.16
C LEU A 5 7.47 -10.32 30.39
N SER A 6 6.91 -9.15 30.71
CA SER A 6 5.89 -9.01 31.76
C SER A 6 4.55 -9.53 31.25
N ARG A 7 3.89 -10.40 32.01
CA ARG A 7 2.48 -10.75 31.73
C ARG A 7 1.62 -9.52 31.99
N LEU A 8 1.04 -8.97 30.94
CA LEU A 8 0.03 -7.92 30.99
C LEU A 8 -1.36 -8.56 30.88
N ALA A 9 -2.35 -7.99 31.56
CA ALA A 9 -3.74 -8.28 31.25
C ALA A 9 -4.09 -7.70 29.86
N GLU A 10 -5.00 -8.34 29.12
CA GLU A 10 -5.40 -7.91 27.76
C GLU A 10 -5.71 -6.40 27.67
N PRO A 11 -6.53 -5.79 28.55
CA PRO A 11 -6.80 -4.35 28.48
C PRO A 11 -5.55 -3.47 28.68
N ALA A 12 -4.59 -3.94 29.48
CA ALA A 12 -3.33 -3.24 29.71
C ALA A 12 -2.40 -3.38 28.50
N ALA A 13 -2.40 -4.54 27.83
CA ALA A 13 -1.69 -4.74 26.57
C ALA A 13 -2.27 -3.85 25.46
N ASP A 14 -3.59 -3.76 25.31
CA ASP A 14 -4.24 -2.88 24.33
C ASP A 14 -3.87 -1.41 24.55
N ALA A 15 -3.92 -0.94 25.80
CA ALA A 15 -3.53 0.43 26.14
C ALA A 15 -2.05 0.70 25.84
N ALA A 16 -1.16 -0.26 26.15
CA ALA A 16 0.27 -0.15 25.86
C ALA A 16 0.54 -0.10 24.35
N ILE A 17 -0.15 -0.95 23.56
CA ILE A 17 -0.07 -0.95 22.09
C ILE A 17 -0.55 0.39 21.54
N ALA A 18 -1.70 0.89 21.98
CA ALA A 18 -2.24 2.17 21.52
C ALA A 18 -1.31 3.35 21.82
N ALA A 19 -0.69 3.37 23.01
CA ALA A 19 0.28 4.38 23.40
C ALA A 19 1.56 4.30 22.56
N ALA A 20 2.14 3.09 22.43
CA ALA A 20 3.36 2.88 21.64
C ALA A 20 3.13 3.21 20.15
N ALA A 21 2.02 2.77 19.58
CA ALA A 21 1.66 3.03 18.18
C ALA A 21 1.43 4.51 17.92
N LYS A 22 0.91 5.27 18.89
CA LYS A 22 0.84 6.75 18.79
C LYS A 22 2.24 7.37 18.74
N THR A 23 3.13 6.98 19.64
CA THR A 23 4.51 7.50 19.70
C THR A 23 5.31 7.18 18.43
N LEU A 24 5.14 5.97 17.91
CA LEU A 24 5.84 5.48 16.70
C LEU A 24 5.15 5.87 15.39
N GLN A 25 4.01 6.59 15.45
CA GLN A 25 3.22 6.96 14.27
C GLN A 25 2.83 5.74 13.41
N LEU A 26 2.27 4.72 14.05
CA LEU A 26 1.76 3.48 13.46
C LEU A 26 0.21 3.50 13.46
N PRO A 27 -0.42 4.32 12.58
CA PRO A 27 -1.87 4.53 12.59
C PRO A 27 -2.70 3.27 12.35
N THR A 28 -2.23 2.34 11.52
CA THR A 28 -2.99 1.12 11.17
C THR A 28 -2.97 0.16 12.35
N ILE A 29 -1.80 -0.06 12.94
CA ILE A 29 -1.65 -0.89 14.15
C ILE A 29 -2.48 -0.29 15.29
N ARG A 30 -2.41 1.02 15.52
CA ARG A 30 -3.20 1.69 16.57
C ARG A 30 -4.71 1.44 16.41
N ALA A 31 -5.21 1.35 15.18
CA ALA A 31 -6.63 1.17 14.90
C ALA A 31 -7.07 -0.31 14.88
N GLN A 32 -6.18 -1.23 14.49
CA GLN A 32 -6.57 -2.59 14.12
C GLN A 32 -5.89 -3.70 14.94
N ALA A 33 -4.96 -3.38 15.85
CA ALA A 33 -4.19 -4.39 16.59
C ALA A 33 -5.07 -5.45 17.29
N GLY A 34 -6.14 -5.03 17.97
CA GLY A 34 -7.06 -5.96 18.64
C GLY A 34 -7.81 -6.89 17.67
N GLN A 35 -8.23 -6.37 16.51
CA GLN A 35 -8.87 -7.18 15.47
C GLN A 35 -7.90 -8.20 14.87
N LEU A 36 -6.67 -7.78 14.57
CA LEU A 36 -5.61 -8.64 14.06
C LEU A 36 -5.21 -9.71 15.08
N ALA A 37 -5.14 -9.35 16.37
CA ALA A 37 -4.85 -10.31 17.44
C ALA A 37 -5.96 -11.36 17.59
N ALA A 38 -7.23 -10.94 17.57
CA ALA A 38 -8.37 -11.86 17.60
C ALA A 38 -8.39 -12.81 16.38
N ALA A 39 -8.11 -12.28 15.19
CA ALA A 39 -8.02 -13.09 13.97
C ALA A 39 -6.85 -14.09 14.04
N ALA A 40 -5.68 -13.65 14.51
CA ALA A 40 -4.50 -14.49 14.69
C ALA A 40 -4.74 -15.62 15.70
N ALA A 41 -5.43 -15.34 16.81
CA ALA A 41 -5.82 -16.35 17.79
C ALA A 41 -6.76 -17.39 17.18
N LYS A 42 -7.78 -16.95 16.42
CA LYS A 42 -8.71 -17.84 15.71
C LYS A 42 -8.00 -18.74 14.70
N GLN A 43 -7.01 -18.20 13.99
CA GLN A 43 -6.22 -18.92 12.98
C GLN A 43 -5.03 -19.69 13.57
N ARG A 44 -4.81 -19.61 14.89
CA ARG A 44 -3.67 -20.23 15.61
C ARG A 44 -2.32 -19.84 15.01
N LEU A 45 -2.17 -18.58 14.62
CA LEU A 45 -0.90 -18.06 14.11
C LEU A 45 0.17 -18.11 15.21
N SER A 46 1.41 -18.42 14.83
CA SER A 46 2.55 -18.24 15.72
C SER A 46 2.76 -16.76 16.04
N HIS A 47 3.40 -16.44 17.16
CA HIS A 47 3.72 -15.05 17.53
C HIS A 47 4.50 -14.30 16.43
N LYS A 48 5.41 -15.01 15.73
CA LYS A 48 6.17 -14.42 14.61
C LYS A 48 5.28 -14.14 13.41
N ALA A 49 4.35 -15.06 13.09
CA ALA A 49 3.39 -14.85 12.00
C ALA A 49 2.46 -13.68 12.31
N PHE A 50 1.92 -13.61 13.53
CA PHE A 50 1.13 -12.46 13.97
C PHE A 50 1.89 -11.14 13.84
N LEU A 51 3.13 -11.08 14.34
CA LEU A 51 3.97 -9.88 14.22
C LEU A 51 4.20 -9.49 12.76
N ALA A 52 4.45 -10.46 11.87
CA ALA A 52 4.62 -10.21 10.45
C ALA A 52 3.34 -9.62 9.84
N GLU A 53 2.17 -10.22 10.08
CA GLU A 53 0.88 -9.72 9.58
C GLU A 53 0.60 -8.28 10.02
N VAL A 54 0.82 -7.97 11.30
CA VAL A 54 0.60 -6.62 11.85
C VAL A 54 1.51 -5.58 11.19
N LEU A 55 2.79 -5.92 10.97
CA LEU A 55 3.73 -5.02 10.31
C LEU A 55 3.45 -4.88 8.81
N THR A 56 3.10 -5.97 8.13
CA THR A 56 2.70 -5.94 6.71
C THR A 56 1.48 -5.05 6.52
N ALA A 57 0.44 -5.20 7.34
CA ALA A 57 -0.76 -4.36 7.26
C ALA A 57 -0.45 -2.86 7.43
N GLU A 58 0.49 -2.50 8.32
CA GLU A 58 0.95 -1.13 8.47
C GLU A 58 1.68 -0.62 7.21
N CYS A 59 2.61 -1.41 6.67
CA CYS A 59 3.35 -1.07 5.47
C CYS A 59 2.42 -0.87 4.26
N ASP A 60 1.53 -1.82 4.01
CA ASP A 60 0.62 -1.80 2.87
C ASP A 60 -0.31 -0.58 2.89
N GLU A 61 -0.88 -0.28 4.05
CA GLU A 61 -1.78 0.86 4.21
C GLU A 61 -1.03 2.20 4.12
N ARG A 62 0.22 2.27 4.61
CA ARG A 62 1.08 3.46 4.40
C ARG A 62 1.43 3.65 2.93
N GLU A 63 1.73 2.58 2.22
CA GLU A 63 2.01 2.63 0.80
C GLU A 63 0.77 3.07 0.01
N ALA A 64 -0.40 2.53 0.34
CA ALA A 64 -1.68 2.93 -0.26
C ALA A 64 -1.97 4.42 -0.06
N ARG A 65 -1.83 4.93 1.17
CA ARG A 65 -1.99 6.37 1.46
C ARG A 65 -0.98 7.23 0.73
N ARG A 66 0.28 6.77 0.63
CA ARG A 66 1.33 7.46 -0.12
C ARG A 66 0.96 7.56 -1.61
N ARG A 67 0.48 6.46 -2.22
CA ARG A 67 0.02 6.46 -3.63
C ARG A 67 -1.10 7.47 -3.86
N ILE A 68 -2.14 7.46 -3.02
CA ILE A 68 -3.28 8.40 -3.13
C ILE A 68 -2.80 9.85 -3.00
N ARG A 69 -1.97 10.13 -1.99
CA ARG A 69 -1.43 11.47 -1.74
C ARG A 69 -0.59 11.98 -2.92
N LEU A 70 0.28 11.15 -3.48
CA LEU A 70 1.11 11.53 -4.64
C LEU A 70 0.27 11.85 -5.87
N VAL A 71 -0.80 11.08 -6.14
CA VAL A 71 -1.72 11.38 -7.25
C VAL A 71 -2.45 12.71 -7.03
N HIS A 72 -2.87 13.00 -5.79
CA HIS A 72 -3.51 14.28 -5.46
C HIS A 72 -2.54 15.45 -5.57
N GLU A 73 -1.31 15.31 -5.06
CA GLU A 73 -0.26 16.34 -5.11
C GLU A 73 0.21 16.64 -6.54
N ALA A 74 0.12 15.67 -7.46
CA ALA A 74 0.45 15.87 -8.87
C ALA A 74 -0.50 16.82 -9.61
N LYS A 75 -1.68 17.14 -9.03
CA LYS A 75 -2.65 18.13 -9.57
C LYS A 75 -2.94 17.95 -11.06
N PHE A 76 -3.12 16.70 -11.50
CA PHE A 76 -3.45 16.42 -12.89
C PHE A 76 -4.73 17.16 -13.30
N PRO A 77 -4.72 17.97 -14.39
CA PRO A 77 -5.91 18.69 -14.83
C PRO A 77 -7.09 17.76 -15.16
N ARG A 78 -6.78 16.54 -15.62
CA ARG A 78 -7.74 15.45 -15.85
C ARG A 78 -7.10 14.12 -15.49
N THR A 79 -7.81 13.29 -14.75
CA THR A 79 -7.39 11.92 -14.47
C THR A 79 -7.63 11.07 -15.73
N LYS A 80 -6.56 10.67 -16.41
CA LYS A 80 -6.59 9.66 -17.47
C LYS A 80 -5.86 8.42 -16.96
N ARG A 81 -6.54 7.29 -16.83
CA ARG A 81 -5.91 6.03 -16.44
C ARG A 81 -5.64 5.19 -17.67
N LEU A 82 -4.56 4.42 -17.62
CA LEU A 82 -4.23 3.48 -18.68
C LEU A 82 -5.31 2.38 -18.83
N ALA A 83 -5.98 2.03 -17.72
CA ALA A 83 -7.10 1.08 -17.71
C ALA A 83 -8.35 1.59 -18.44
N ASP A 84 -8.49 2.91 -18.61
CA ASP A 84 -9.60 3.53 -19.34
C ASP A 84 -9.29 3.64 -20.85
N PHE A 85 -8.16 3.12 -21.30
CA PHE A 85 -7.72 3.22 -22.69
C PHE A 85 -8.48 2.23 -23.58
N ASP A 86 -9.11 2.76 -24.61
CA ASP A 86 -9.84 1.98 -25.61
C ASP A 86 -8.88 1.51 -26.72
N HIS A 87 -8.55 0.22 -26.69
CA HIS A 87 -7.65 -0.43 -27.63
C HIS A 87 -8.11 -0.34 -29.09
N SER A 88 -9.40 -0.17 -29.35
CA SER A 88 -9.92 -0.07 -30.72
C SER A 88 -9.46 1.21 -31.44
N ARG A 89 -8.99 2.21 -30.69
CA ARG A 89 -8.54 3.51 -31.23
C ARG A 89 -7.16 3.46 -31.87
N ILE A 90 -6.34 2.46 -31.55
CA ILE A 90 -5.00 2.28 -32.12
C ILE A 90 -4.81 0.79 -32.45
N PRO A 91 -5.16 0.35 -33.67
CA PRO A 91 -5.09 -1.05 -34.07
C PRO A 91 -3.69 -1.68 -33.94
N ASP A 92 -2.64 -0.87 -34.10
CA ASP A 92 -1.24 -1.33 -34.03
C ASP A 92 -0.73 -1.49 -32.58
N LEU A 93 -1.48 -0.98 -31.59
CA LEU A 93 -1.08 -1.06 -30.18
C LEU A 93 -1.64 -2.34 -29.55
N THR A 94 -0.79 -3.37 -29.44
CA THR A 94 -1.18 -4.62 -28.79
C THR A 94 -1.46 -4.43 -27.29
N PRO A 95 -2.44 -5.14 -26.70
CA PRO A 95 -2.68 -5.11 -25.26
C PRO A 95 -1.45 -5.52 -24.43
N ALA A 96 -0.61 -6.42 -24.97
CA ALA A 96 0.63 -6.85 -24.32
C ALA A 96 1.63 -5.69 -24.17
N THR A 97 1.80 -4.87 -25.21
CA THR A 97 2.65 -3.66 -25.15
C THR A 97 2.14 -2.68 -24.09
N LEU A 98 0.82 -2.44 -24.05
CA LEU A 98 0.24 -1.54 -23.05
C LEU A 98 0.41 -2.08 -21.63
N GLY A 99 0.20 -3.38 -21.42
CA GLY A 99 0.44 -4.04 -20.13
C GLY A 99 1.89 -3.97 -19.68
N HIS A 100 2.85 -4.10 -20.61
CA HIS A 100 4.27 -3.92 -20.32
C HIS A 100 4.56 -2.48 -19.85
N LEU A 101 4.06 -1.47 -20.57
CA LEU A 101 4.22 -0.06 -20.17
C LEU A 101 3.53 0.25 -18.83
N ALA A 102 2.36 -0.36 -18.58
CA ALA A 102 1.59 -0.23 -17.35
C ALA A 102 2.35 -0.73 -16.11
N SER A 103 3.26 -1.68 -16.28
CA SER A 103 4.10 -2.20 -15.19
C SER A 103 5.04 -1.15 -14.60
N GLY A 104 5.38 -0.11 -15.37
CA GLY A 104 6.33 0.92 -14.97
C GLY A 104 7.79 0.44 -14.91
N ALA A 105 8.10 -0.81 -15.28
CA ALA A 105 9.46 -1.37 -15.20
C ALA A 105 10.53 -0.55 -15.95
N TRP A 106 10.12 0.18 -16.99
CA TRP A 106 10.98 1.09 -17.75
C TRP A 106 11.44 2.30 -16.91
N ILE A 107 10.67 2.74 -15.91
CA ILE A 107 11.03 3.81 -14.98
C ILE A 107 12.22 3.36 -14.11
N ASP A 108 12.12 2.16 -13.53
CA ASP A 108 13.16 1.62 -12.65
C ASP A 108 14.48 1.36 -13.41
N LYS A 109 14.38 0.99 -14.68
CA LYS A 109 15.53 0.79 -15.56
C LYS A 109 16.10 2.08 -16.16
N GLY A 110 15.43 3.21 -16.00
CA GLY A 110 15.80 4.47 -16.66
C GLY A 110 15.68 4.43 -18.19
N GLU A 111 14.80 3.58 -18.73
CA GLU A 111 14.55 3.47 -20.15
C GLU A 111 13.65 4.64 -20.61
N PRO A 112 13.96 5.33 -21.71
CA PRO A 112 13.14 6.43 -22.19
C PRO A 112 11.81 5.94 -22.80
N LEU A 113 10.71 6.60 -22.46
CA LEU A 113 9.39 6.38 -23.07
C LEU A 113 8.92 7.65 -23.80
N VAL A 114 8.57 7.51 -25.08
CA VAL A 114 7.96 8.58 -25.88
C VAL A 114 6.52 8.19 -26.23
N LEU A 115 5.57 9.01 -25.80
CA LEU A 115 4.16 8.86 -26.14
C LEU A 115 3.78 9.93 -27.15
N LEU A 116 3.49 9.51 -28.39
CA LEU A 116 3.08 10.40 -29.48
C LEU A 116 1.59 10.25 -29.72
N GLY A 117 0.90 11.38 -29.85
CA GLY A 117 -0.52 11.41 -30.16
C GLY A 117 -1.00 12.85 -30.33
N ASP A 118 -2.03 13.02 -31.15
CA ASP A 118 -2.62 14.33 -31.40
C ASP A 118 -3.20 14.89 -30.08
N SER A 119 -2.70 16.04 -29.63
CA SER A 119 -3.07 16.62 -28.34
C SER A 119 -4.45 17.25 -28.46
N ARG A 120 -5.51 16.44 -28.47
CA ARG A 120 -6.87 16.97 -28.28
C ARG A 120 -7.04 17.33 -26.80
N THR A 121 -6.52 18.50 -26.44
CA THR A 121 -6.64 19.15 -25.15
C THR A 121 -7.94 19.96 -25.14
N LYS A 122 -9.07 19.29 -24.96
CA LYS A 122 -10.31 19.88 -24.44
C LYS A 122 -10.91 18.92 -23.43
#